data_AF-A0A497A4G8-F1
#
_entry.id   AF-A0A497A4G8-F1
#
_cell.length_a   1.000
_cell.length_b   1.000
_cell.length_c   1.000
_cell.angle_alpha   90.00
_cell.angle_beta   90.00
_cell.angle_gamma   90.00
#
_symmetry.space_group_name_H-M   'P 1'
#
loop_
_entity.id
_entity.type
_entity.pdbx_description
1 polymer ?
#
loop_
_entity_poly.entity_id
_entity_poly.type
_entity_poly.pdbx_seq_one_letter_code
_entity_poly.pdbx_strand_id
1 'polypeptide(L)'
;MQDLVSEGLRWQSEHFVNQVKDMSNGRLIIDLFMGGELMDPEEEHHALSQGTIQVVRDSPVYCNDVIDIANIVFGLPRAWTGQMAVFTIFRRMGMLDLAREAWAEYNIRYLANTAEPPYAMIGAKDISSLKAIQGMKMRAYGLTAEWLDSVGAKTTYIPSAEIYTAFATGTIDACVYGGASDYKDMSLGEVCKYYLKDPYMVNPNTDYIGVNMDAWNSLPS
;
A
#
# COMPACT_ATOMS: atom_id res chain seq x y z
N MET A 1 -1.25 14.85 -19.59
CA MET A 1 -0.30 14.76 -18.45
C MET A 1 -1.12 14.68 -17.16
N GLN A 2 -2.09 13.76 -17.15
CA GLN A 2 -3.28 13.82 -16.28
C GLN A 2 -3.51 12.51 -15.51
N ASP A 3 -2.56 11.56 -15.53
CA ASP A 3 -2.81 10.24 -14.97
C ASP A 3 -1.56 9.57 -14.37
N LEU A 4 -0.49 10.28 -13.97
CA LEU A 4 0.80 9.60 -13.72
C LEU A 4 0.85 8.62 -12.52
N VAL A 5 -0.13 8.59 -11.59
CA VAL A 5 -0.15 7.62 -10.45
C VAL A 5 -1.17 6.50 -10.62
N SER A 6 -2.38 6.84 -11.08
CA SER A 6 -3.31 5.84 -11.59
C SER A 6 -2.65 5.09 -12.74
N GLU A 7 -1.96 5.78 -13.68
CA GLU A 7 -1.03 5.18 -14.64
C GLU A 7 0.11 4.51 -13.92
N GLY A 8 0.71 5.04 -12.85
CA GLY A 8 1.85 4.41 -12.19
C GLY A 8 1.58 2.99 -11.68
N LEU A 9 0.57 2.82 -10.81
CA LEU A 9 0.20 1.52 -10.24
C LEU A 9 -0.43 0.60 -11.29
N ARG A 10 -1.27 1.14 -12.17
CA ARG A 10 -1.88 0.40 -13.27
C ARG A 10 -0.82 -0.05 -14.27
N TRP A 11 0.11 0.83 -14.66
CA TRP A 11 1.23 0.52 -15.52
C TRP A 11 2.12 -0.55 -14.90
N GLN A 12 2.44 -0.46 -13.60
CA GLN A 12 3.23 -1.51 -12.93
C GLN A 12 2.54 -2.88 -13.04
N SER A 13 1.23 -2.92 -12.83
CA SER A 13 0.42 -4.15 -12.89
C SER A 13 0.27 -4.67 -14.32
N GLU A 14 -0.07 -3.80 -15.28
CA GLU A 14 -0.12 -4.12 -16.71
C GLU A 14 1.24 -4.57 -17.23
N HIS A 15 2.32 -3.94 -16.80
CA HIS A 15 3.67 -4.29 -17.19
C HIS A 15 4.05 -5.67 -16.67
N PHE A 16 3.73 -6.00 -15.41
CA PHE A 16 3.91 -7.34 -14.88
C PHE A 16 3.11 -8.39 -15.68
N VAL A 17 1.82 -8.13 -15.93
CA VAL A 17 0.96 -9.04 -16.70
C VAL A 17 1.50 -9.27 -18.12
N ASN A 18 1.91 -8.20 -18.80
CA ASN A 18 2.49 -8.28 -20.14
C ASN A 18 3.82 -9.05 -20.13
N GLN A 19 4.69 -8.81 -19.15
CA GLN A 19 5.94 -9.58 -19.02
C GLN A 19 5.68 -11.08 -18.80
N VAL A 20 4.72 -11.44 -17.94
CA VAL A 20 4.36 -12.85 -17.72
C VAL A 20 3.86 -13.50 -19.01
N LYS A 21 3.01 -12.78 -19.76
CA LYS A 21 2.53 -13.25 -21.06
C LYS A 21 3.68 -13.45 -22.05
N ASP A 22 4.57 -12.47 -22.20
CA ASP A 22 5.68 -12.53 -23.14
C ASP A 22 6.68 -13.63 -22.77
N MET A 23 7.09 -13.70 -21.50
CA MET A 23 8.03 -14.71 -20.99
C MET A 23 7.47 -16.13 -21.05
N SER A 24 6.15 -16.28 -20.97
CA SER A 24 5.49 -17.58 -21.11
C SER A 24 5.19 -17.99 -22.55
N ASN A 25 5.54 -17.14 -23.55
CA ASN A 25 5.13 -17.26 -24.94
C ASN A 25 3.59 -17.37 -25.09
N GLY A 26 2.85 -16.56 -24.33
CA GLY A 26 1.39 -16.50 -24.35
C GLY A 26 0.67 -17.64 -23.65
N ARG A 27 1.39 -18.54 -22.97
CA ARG A 27 0.79 -19.67 -22.24
C ARG A 27 0.15 -19.27 -20.91
N LEU A 28 0.66 -18.22 -20.28
CA LEU A 28 0.12 -17.65 -19.05
C LEU A 28 -0.52 -16.31 -19.39
N ILE A 29 -1.82 -16.22 -19.14
CA ILE A 29 -2.63 -15.03 -19.32
C ILE A 29 -3.20 -14.68 -17.96
N ILE A 30 -2.99 -13.45 -17.52
CA ILE A 30 -3.53 -12.93 -16.26
C ILE A 30 -4.58 -11.88 -16.64
N ASP A 31 -5.82 -12.11 -16.21
CA ASP A 31 -6.87 -11.11 -16.30
C ASP A 31 -6.69 -10.11 -15.15
N LEU A 32 -6.40 -8.86 -15.50
CA LEU A 32 -6.09 -7.80 -14.53
C LEU A 32 -7.37 -7.08 -14.08
N PHE A 33 -7.60 -7.07 -12.77
CA PHE A 33 -8.62 -6.27 -12.11
C PHE A 33 -7.93 -5.29 -11.15
N MET A 34 -8.35 -4.03 -11.16
CA MET A 34 -7.83 -3.02 -10.23
C MET A 34 -8.49 -3.18 -8.86
N GLY A 35 -7.84 -2.66 -7.80
CA GLY A 35 -8.35 -2.76 -6.43
C GLY A 35 -9.78 -2.24 -6.30
N GLY A 36 -10.65 -3.02 -5.65
CA GLY A 36 -12.09 -2.74 -5.52
C GLY A 36 -12.96 -3.15 -6.72
N GLU A 37 -12.40 -3.58 -7.86
CA GLU A 37 -13.21 -4.04 -9.00
C GLU A 37 -13.76 -5.47 -8.79
N LEU A 38 -12.99 -6.34 -8.15
CA LEU A 38 -13.37 -7.74 -7.92
C LEU A 38 -13.84 -8.00 -6.48
N MET A 39 -13.16 -7.40 -5.51
CA MET A 39 -13.43 -7.49 -4.07
C MET A 39 -12.76 -6.34 -3.32
N ASP A 40 -13.10 -6.18 -2.05
CA ASP A 40 -12.46 -5.19 -1.18
C ASP A 40 -11.02 -5.65 -0.85
N PRO A 41 -10.03 -4.73 -0.72
CA PRO A 41 -8.63 -5.08 -0.44
C PRO A 41 -8.44 -5.99 0.79
N GLU A 42 -9.24 -5.78 1.82
CA GLU A 42 -9.21 -6.56 3.06
C GLU A 42 -9.64 -8.03 2.85
N GLU A 43 -10.33 -8.36 1.75
CA GLU A 43 -10.76 -9.71 1.40
C GLU A 43 -9.72 -10.47 0.53
N GLU A 44 -8.79 -9.74 -0.10
CA GLU A 44 -7.87 -10.28 -1.11
C GLU A 44 -6.95 -11.38 -0.55
N HIS A 45 -6.46 -11.22 0.69
CA HIS A 45 -5.60 -12.22 1.33
C HIS A 45 -6.32 -13.58 1.47
N HIS A 46 -7.57 -13.56 1.94
CA HIS A 46 -8.34 -14.79 2.11
C HIS A 46 -8.67 -15.42 0.75
N ALA A 47 -9.08 -14.62 -0.23
CA ALA A 47 -9.38 -15.08 -1.58
C ALA A 47 -8.16 -15.71 -2.27
N LEU A 48 -6.96 -15.14 -2.08
CA LEU A 48 -5.71 -15.69 -2.58
C LEU A 48 -5.33 -17.00 -1.86
N SER A 49 -5.45 -17.03 -0.54
CA SER A 49 -5.17 -18.22 0.28
C SER A 49 -6.03 -19.42 -0.15
N GLN A 50 -7.32 -19.20 -0.42
CA GLN A 50 -8.27 -20.22 -0.88
C GLN A 50 -8.17 -20.52 -2.39
N GLY A 51 -7.40 -19.74 -3.14
CA GLY A 51 -7.23 -19.91 -4.59
C GLY A 51 -8.40 -19.40 -5.43
N THR A 52 -9.32 -18.64 -4.84
CA THR A 52 -10.40 -17.93 -5.57
C THR A 52 -9.80 -16.96 -6.59
N ILE A 53 -8.75 -16.23 -6.19
CA ILE A 53 -7.83 -15.54 -7.10
C ILE A 53 -6.47 -16.23 -7.04
N GLN A 54 -5.71 -16.21 -8.14
CA GLN A 54 -4.44 -16.94 -8.23
C GLN A 54 -3.23 -16.04 -7.98
N VAL A 55 -3.33 -14.74 -8.26
CA VAL A 55 -2.27 -13.75 -8.08
C VAL A 55 -2.86 -12.46 -7.55
N VAL A 56 -2.12 -11.79 -6.67
CA VAL A 56 -2.47 -10.47 -6.16
C VAL A 56 -1.24 -9.57 -6.17
N ARG A 57 -1.46 -8.27 -6.34
CA ARG A 57 -0.53 -7.24 -5.91
C ARG A 57 -1.23 -6.41 -4.84
N ASP A 58 -0.78 -6.54 -3.60
CA ASP A 58 -1.51 -6.04 -2.43
C ASP A 58 -0.55 -5.38 -1.43
N SER A 59 -1.10 -4.57 -0.52
CA SER A 59 -0.35 -3.93 0.55
C SER A 59 -0.41 -4.77 1.83
N PRO A 60 0.72 -5.12 2.46
CA PRO A 60 0.72 -5.98 3.66
C PRO A 60 -0.12 -5.41 4.82
N VAL A 61 -0.39 -4.10 4.84
CA VAL A 61 -1.22 -3.51 5.89
C VAL A 61 -2.66 -4.04 5.90
N TYR A 62 -3.18 -4.53 4.77
CA TYR A 62 -4.55 -5.07 4.68
C TYR A 62 -4.68 -6.50 5.21
N CYS A 63 -3.57 -7.20 5.49
CA CYS A 63 -3.56 -8.53 6.10
C CYS A 63 -2.88 -8.54 7.48
N ASN A 64 -2.79 -7.39 8.15
CA ASN A 64 -2.06 -7.25 9.41
C ASN A 64 -2.74 -7.89 10.63
N ASP A 65 -4.02 -8.24 10.51
CA ASP A 65 -4.80 -8.98 11.49
C ASP A 65 -4.57 -10.49 11.40
N VAL A 66 -4.05 -10.97 10.26
CA VAL A 66 -3.77 -12.38 9.99
C VAL A 66 -2.26 -12.67 9.98
N ILE A 67 -1.45 -11.75 9.44
CA ILE A 67 -0.01 -11.92 9.28
C ILE A 67 0.74 -11.00 10.24
N ASP A 68 1.31 -11.56 11.31
CA ASP A 68 1.97 -10.82 12.39
C ASP A 68 3.02 -9.80 11.93
N ILE A 69 3.84 -10.17 10.93
CA ILE A 69 4.92 -9.32 10.45
C ILE A 69 4.47 -8.32 9.37
N ALA A 70 3.20 -8.32 8.94
CA ALA A 70 2.81 -7.60 7.74
C ALA A 70 2.96 -6.08 7.88
N ASN A 71 2.65 -5.52 9.06
CA ASN A 71 2.92 -4.11 9.34
C ASN A 71 4.43 -3.77 9.30
N ILE A 72 5.31 -4.73 9.63
CA ILE A 72 6.77 -4.56 9.54
C ILE A 72 7.21 -4.62 8.07
N VAL A 73 6.69 -5.57 7.30
CA VAL A 73 6.96 -5.74 5.87
C VAL A 73 6.55 -4.47 5.11
N PHE A 74 5.31 -4.00 5.33
CA PHE A 74 4.80 -2.75 4.78
C PHE A 74 5.76 -1.57 5.04
N GLY A 75 6.22 -1.43 6.28
CA GLY A 75 7.16 -0.43 6.72
C GLY A 75 6.66 0.34 7.93
N LEU A 76 7.43 0.29 9.01
CA LEU A 76 7.09 1.07 10.21
C LEU A 76 7.23 2.57 9.91
N PRO A 77 6.50 3.42 10.65
CA PRO A 77 6.72 4.85 10.61
C PRO A 77 8.21 5.19 10.77
N ARG A 78 8.79 5.80 9.74
CA ARG A 78 10.21 6.17 9.62
C ARG A 78 11.22 5.01 9.65
N ALA A 79 10.80 3.76 9.40
CA ALA A 79 11.72 2.62 9.40
C ALA A 79 12.76 2.69 8.28
N TRP A 80 12.32 2.99 7.06
CA TRP A 80 13.20 3.02 5.91
C TRP A 80 13.70 4.45 5.65
N THR A 81 14.94 4.57 5.16
CA THR A 81 15.56 5.85 4.82
C THR A 81 15.59 6.10 3.31
N GLY A 82 14.84 5.30 2.55
CA GLY A 82 14.77 5.35 1.10
C GLY A 82 14.75 3.96 0.46
N GLN A 83 14.60 3.92 -0.87
CA GLN A 83 14.45 2.67 -1.63
C GLN A 83 15.64 1.72 -1.47
N MET A 84 16.88 2.24 -1.36
CA MET A 84 18.06 1.40 -1.13
C MET A 84 18.05 0.73 0.24
N ALA A 85 17.46 1.36 1.27
CA ALA A 85 17.30 0.74 2.58
C ALA A 85 16.34 -0.44 2.50
N VAL A 86 15.18 -0.26 1.85
CA VAL A 86 14.23 -1.37 1.59
C VAL A 86 14.89 -2.50 0.83
N PHE A 87 15.58 -2.19 -0.29
CA PHE A 87 16.29 -3.21 -1.05
C PHE A 87 17.28 -3.99 -0.18
N THR A 88 18.08 -3.29 0.63
CA THR A 88 19.08 -3.93 1.50
C THR A 88 18.40 -4.82 2.54
N ILE A 89 17.34 -4.35 3.19
CA ILE A 89 16.64 -5.08 4.24
C ILE A 89 16.00 -6.35 3.67
N PHE A 90 15.27 -6.23 2.56
CA PHE A 90 14.62 -7.37 1.90
C PHE A 90 15.60 -8.34 1.27
N ARG A 91 16.58 -7.86 0.50
CA ARG A 91 17.44 -8.74 -0.30
C ARG A 91 18.72 -9.18 0.40
N ARG A 92 19.13 -8.51 1.48
CA ARG A 92 20.43 -8.78 2.15
C ARG A 92 20.34 -9.04 3.65
N MET A 93 19.25 -8.65 4.32
CA MET A 93 19.11 -8.78 5.77
C MET A 93 18.01 -9.76 6.20
N GLY A 94 17.45 -10.53 5.27
CA GLY A 94 16.55 -11.64 5.57
C GLY A 94 15.06 -11.31 5.62
N MET A 95 14.65 -10.05 5.41
CA MET A 95 13.21 -9.69 5.47
C MET A 95 12.39 -10.39 4.37
N LEU A 96 12.96 -10.65 3.19
CA LEU A 96 12.25 -11.40 2.14
C LEU A 96 11.98 -12.85 2.55
N ASP A 97 12.90 -13.49 3.26
CA ASP A 97 12.73 -14.88 3.67
C ASP A 97 11.70 -14.98 4.80
N LEU A 98 11.73 -14.05 5.77
CA LEU A 98 10.69 -13.93 6.79
C LEU A 98 9.31 -13.68 6.18
N ALA A 99 9.20 -12.79 5.18
CA ALA A 99 7.94 -12.55 4.47
C ALA A 99 7.46 -13.81 3.73
N ARG A 100 8.36 -14.57 3.11
CA ARG A 100 8.00 -15.83 2.46
C ARG A 100 7.53 -16.89 3.44
N GLU A 101 8.20 -17.03 4.58
CA GLU A 101 7.80 -17.96 5.64
C GLU A 101 6.41 -17.62 6.16
N ALA A 102 6.16 -16.36 6.51
CA ALA A 102 4.88 -15.92 7.07
C ALA A 102 3.71 -16.09 6.08
N TRP A 103 3.87 -15.73 4.79
CA TRP A 103 2.80 -15.91 3.80
C TRP A 103 2.59 -17.38 3.41
N ALA A 104 3.64 -18.22 3.49
CA ALA A 104 3.53 -19.64 3.16
C ALA A 104 2.61 -20.41 4.13
N GLU A 105 2.49 -19.97 5.38
CA GLU A 105 1.54 -20.53 6.36
C GLU A 105 0.08 -20.44 5.87
N TYR A 106 -0.20 -19.51 4.96
CA TYR A 106 -1.52 -19.22 4.42
C TYR A 106 -1.68 -19.68 2.97
N ASN A 107 -0.89 -20.66 2.52
CA ASN A 107 -0.93 -21.17 1.15
C ASN A 107 -0.58 -20.11 0.09
N ILE A 108 0.25 -19.13 0.45
CA ILE A 108 0.63 -18.04 -0.45
C ILE A 108 2.15 -18.03 -0.66
N ARG A 109 2.55 -18.05 -1.93
CA ARG A 109 3.92 -17.81 -2.36
C ARG A 109 4.16 -16.31 -2.50
N TYR A 110 4.94 -15.74 -1.59
CA TYR A 110 5.43 -14.36 -1.71
C TYR A 110 6.52 -14.28 -2.79
N LEU A 111 6.19 -13.72 -3.97
CA LEU A 111 7.12 -13.66 -5.10
C LEU A 111 8.13 -12.53 -4.95
N ALA A 112 7.63 -11.32 -4.74
CA ALA A 112 8.42 -10.10 -4.74
C ALA A 112 7.74 -9.02 -3.90
N ASN A 113 8.54 -8.09 -3.40
CA ASN A 113 8.05 -6.82 -2.88
C ASN A 113 8.35 -5.70 -3.90
N THR A 114 7.48 -4.70 -3.95
CA THR A 114 7.72 -3.43 -4.63
C THR A 114 7.98 -2.33 -3.61
N ALA A 115 8.45 -1.18 -4.07
CA ALA A 115 8.64 0.00 -3.23
C ALA A 115 7.83 1.13 -3.85
N GLU A 116 6.84 1.64 -3.13
CA GLU A 116 5.99 2.72 -3.66
C GLU A 116 6.51 4.10 -3.24
N PRO A 117 6.03 5.18 -3.88
CA PRO A 117 6.35 6.53 -3.47
C PRO A 117 6.05 6.76 -1.97
N PRO A 118 6.82 7.63 -1.31
CA PRO A 118 6.59 7.96 0.08
C PRO A 118 5.23 8.64 0.30
N TYR A 119 4.65 8.42 1.47
CA TYR A 119 3.34 8.98 1.81
C TYR A 119 3.49 10.32 2.53
N ALA A 120 2.95 11.37 1.91
CA ALA A 120 2.86 12.71 2.48
C ALA A 120 1.79 12.79 3.57
N MET A 121 1.94 13.78 4.44
CA MET A 121 0.83 14.24 5.28
C MET A 121 0.18 15.45 4.60
N ILE A 122 -1.13 15.39 4.42
CA ILE A 122 -1.91 16.40 3.71
C ILE A 122 -2.98 16.92 4.67
N GLY A 123 -3.18 18.24 4.74
CA GLY A 123 -4.07 18.86 5.71
C GLY A 123 -4.94 19.96 5.11
N ALA A 124 -6.23 19.96 5.48
CA ALA A 124 -7.10 21.13 5.35
C ALA A 124 -6.76 22.20 6.41
N LYS A 125 -6.21 21.75 7.54
CA LYS A 125 -5.73 22.56 8.66
C LYS A 125 -4.21 22.44 8.83
N ASP A 126 -3.64 23.30 9.66
CA ASP A 126 -2.21 23.30 9.95
C ASP A 126 -1.76 21.97 10.60
N ILE A 127 -0.80 21.31 9.96
CA ILE A 127 -0.22 20.03 10.37
C ILE A 127 1.29 20.14 10.66
N SER A 128 1.80 21.35 10.84
CA SER A 128 3.24 21.64 10.95
C SER A 128 3.89 21.23 12.28
N SER A 129 3.12 20.76 13.27
CA SER A 129 3.66 20.35 14.57
C SER A 129 2.79 19.30 15.27
N LEU A 130 3.39 18.55 16.20
CA LEU A 130 2.66 17.60 17.06
C LEU A 130 1.52 18.26 17.83
N LYS A 131 1.72 19.52 18.27
CA LYS A 131 0.67 20.30 18.94
C LYS A 131 -0.49 20.61 18.00
N ALA A 132 -0.22 20.88 16.72
CA ALA A 132 -1.26 21.22 15.75
C ALA A 132 -2.16 20.02 15.44
N ILE A 133 -1.59 18.81 15.41
CA ILE A 133 -2.35 17.59 15.12
C ILE A 133 -3.10 17.01 16.33
N GLN A 134 -2.91 17.56 17.53
CA GLN A 134 -3.57 17.08 18.73
C GLN A 134 -5.09 17.29 18.64
N GLY A 135 -5.84 16.19 18.71
CA GLY A 135 -7.29 16.14 18.58
C GLY A 135 -7.81 16.21 17.14
N MET A 136 -6.94 16.30 16.13
CA MET A 136 -7.34 16.32 14.72
C MET A 136 -7.91 14.98 14.30
N LYS A 137 -8.94 15.01 13.45
CA LYS A 137 -9.47 13.81 12.80
C LYS A 137 -8.60 13.49 11.60
N MET A 138 -7.84 12.41 11.66
CA MET A 138 -6.86 12.08 10.64
C MET A 138 -7.19 10.77 9.94
N ARG A 139 -7.10 10.75 8.60
CA ARG A 139 -7.11 9.50 7.86
C ARG A 139 -5.71 8.90 7.84
N ALA A 140 -5.54 7.71 8.38
CA ALA A 140 -4.30 6.94 8.32
C ALA A 140 -4.64 5.44 8.42
N TYR A 141 -3.64 4.58 8.26
CA TYR A 141 -3.81 3.13 8.30
C TYR A 141 -2.58 2.46 8.92
N GLY A 142 -2.78 1.24 9.42
CA GLY A 142 -1.76 0.43 10.10
C GLY A 142 -1.04 1.16 11.23
N LEU A 143 0.25 0.86 11.40
CA LEU A 143 1.07 1.46 12.46
C LEU A 143 1.24 2.98 12.34
N THR A 144 1.01 3.56 11.17
CA THR A 144 0.99 5.03 11.04
C THR A 144 -0.21 5.62 11.77
N ALA A 145 -1.37 4.94 11.72
CA ALA A 145 -2.55 5.33 12.47
C ALA A 145 -2.31 5.22 13.99
N GLU A 146 -1.79 4.07 14.44
CA GLU A 146 -1.47 3.85 15.86
C GLU A 146 -0.47 4.88 16.40
N TRP A 147 0.57 5.22 15.62
CA TRP A 147 1.52 6.25 16.00
C TRP A 147 0.86 7.63 16.13
N LEU A 148 0.00 8.00 15.18
CA LEU A 148 -0.72 9.27 15.20
C LEU A 148 -1.68 9.36 16.41
N ASP A 149 -2.39 8.29 16.74
CA ASP A 149 -3.23 8.22 17.94
C ASP A 149 -2.40 8.37 19.21
N SER A 150 -1.20 7.76 19.27
CA SER A 150 -0.30 7.86 20.42
C SER A 150 0.19 9.29 20.69
N VAL A 151 0.25 10.15 19.66
CA VAL A 151 0.60 11.57 19.78
C VAL A 151 -0.62 12.49 19.87
N GLY A 152 -1.81 11.90 20.01
CA GLY A 152 -3.05 12.59 20.35
C GLY A 152 -3.93 12.99 19.16
N ALA A 153 -3.63 12.55 17.94
CA ALA A 153 -4.60 12.62 16.84
C ALA A 153 -5.77 11.64 17.08
N LYS A 154 -6.79 11.71 16.23
CA LYS A 154 -7.93 10.78 16.21
C LYS A 154 -7.99 10.14 14.84
N THR A 155 -7.43 8.96 14.70
CA THR A 155 -7.33 8.32 13.39
C THR A 155 -8.57 7.52 13.02
N THR A 156 -8.86 7.47 11.72
CA THR A 156 -9.87 6.58 11.16
C THR A 156 -9.42 6.11 9.79
N TYR A 157 -9.75 4.88 9.44
CA TYR A 157 -9.64 4.42 8.06
C TYR A 157 -10.76 5.03 7.24
N ILE A 158 -10.43 5.45 6.02
CA ILE A 158 -11.36 5.86 4.97
C ILE A 158 -10.76 5.35 3.65
N PRO A 159 -11.55 4.67 2.80
CA PRO A 159 -11.12 4.23 1.48
C PRO A 159 -10.54 5.38 0.65
N SER A 160 -9.53 5.10 -0.18
CA SER A 160 -8.82 6.13 -0.96
C SER A 160 -9.78 6.96 -1.84
N ALA A 161 -10.76 6.31 -2.46
CA ALA A 161 -11.78 6.94 -3.31
C ALA A 161 -12.65 7.98 -2.56
N GLU A 162 -12.76 7.88 -1.24
CA GLU A 162 -13.60 8.75 -0.42
C GLU A 162 -12.83 9.92 0.21
N ILE A 163 -11.49 9.95 0.11
CA ILE A 163 -10.66 10.95 0.79
C ILE A 163 -11.04 12.39 0.40
N TYR A 164 -11.26 12.68 -0.89
CA TYR A 164 -11.65 14.03 -1.33
C TYR A 164 -12.95 14.47 -0.65
N THR A 165 -13.99 13.62 -0.71
CA THR A 165 -15.29 13.90 -0.11
C THR A 165 -15.18 14.03 1.42
N ALA A 166 -14.34 13.22 2.06
CA ALA A 166 -14.10 13.29 3.50
C ALA A 166 -13.47 14.64 3.90
N PHE A 167 -12.57 15.20 3.09
CA PHE A 167 -12.08 16.57 3.27
C PHE A 167 -13.14 17.62 2.99
N ALA A 168 -13.85 17.51 1.85
CA ALA A 168 -14.86 18.48 1.42
C ALA A 168 -16.01 18.64 2.43
N THR A 169 -16.40 17.54 3.08
CA THR A 169 -17.44 17.50 4.13
C THR A 169 -16.91 17.83 5.52
N GLY A 170 -15.59 17.98 5.68
CA GLY A 170 -14.95 18.19 6.98
C GLY A 170 -15.01 16.98 7.90
N THR A 171 -15.21 15.78 7.37
CA THR A 171 -15.15 14.50 8.12
C THR A 171 -13.75 14.27 8.68
N ILE A 172 -12.71 14.56 7.87
CA ILE A 172 -11.30 14.55 8.29
C ILE A 172 -10.67 15.94 8.15
N ASP A 173 -9.66 16.21 8.98
CA ASP A 173 -8.87 17.44 8.99
C ASP A 173 -7.54 17.29 8.25
N ALA A 174 -7.01 16.06 8.23
CA ALA A 174 -5.76 15.69 7.58
C ALA A 174 -5.74 14.20 7.21
N CYS A 175 -4.79 13.80 6.36
CA CYS A 175 -4.53 12.41 6.04
C CYS A 175 -3.03 12.13 5.91
N VAL A 176 -2.65 10.86 6.05
CA VAL A 176 -1.39 10.33 5.53
C VAL A 176 -1.72 9.40 4.37
N TYR A 177 -1.44 9.86 3.15
CA TYR A 177 -1.75 9.13 1.92
C TYR A 177 -0.99 9.71 0.72
N GLY A 178 -0.44 8.81 -0.10
CA GLY A 178 0.04 9.13 -1.45
C GLY A 178 1.17 10.16 -1.53
N GLY A 179 1.63 10.40 -2.74
CA GLY A 179 2.61 11.42 -3.07
C GLY A 179 1.99 12.69 -3.69
N ALA A 180 2.84 13.56 -4.21
CA ALA A 180 2.43 14.84 -4.81
C ALA A 180 1.53 14.64 -6.05
N SER A 181 1.69 13.50 -6.70
CA SER A 181 0.93 13.11 -7.88
C SER A 181 -0.47 12.62 -7.50
N ASP A 182 -0.64 11.83 -6.44
CA ASP A 182 -1.97 11.47 -5.89
C ASP A 182 -2.73 12.72 -5.45
N TYR A 183 -2.04 13.65 -4.79
CA TYR A 183 -2.62 14.92 -4.37
C TYR A 183 -3.20 15.71 -5.55
N LYS A 184 -2.52 15.68 -6.70
CA LYS A 184 -3.00 16.34 -7.92
C LYS A 184 -4.17 15.58 -8.55
N ASP A 185 -4.04 14.27 -8.70
CA ASP A 185 -5.02 13.44 -9.41
C ASP A 185 -6.36 13.36 -8.64
N MET A 186 -6.30 13.40 -7.31
CA MET A 186 -7.47 13.46 -6.42
C MET A 186 -8.00 14.88 -6.22
N SER A 187 -7.47 15.89 -6.91
CA SER A 187 -7.85 17.31 -6.76
C SER A 187 -7.80 17.83 -5.31
N LEU A 188 -6.94 17.27 -4.46
CA LEU A 188 -6.92 17.60 -3.03
C LEU A 188 -6.52 19.06 -2.77
N GLY A 189 -5.88 19.74 -3.73
CA GLY A 189 -5.58 21.17 -3.63
C GLY A 189 -6.79 22.10 -3.62
N GLU A 190 -7.98 21.60 -3.94
CA GLU A 190 -9.22 22.37 -3.79
C GLU A 190 -9.69 22.43 -2.32
N VAL A 191 -9.36 21.42 -1.52
CA VAL A 191 -9.86 21.23 -0.16
C VAL A 191 -8.77 21.21 0.92
N CYS A 192 -7.50 21.08 0.52
CA CYS A 192 -6.33 21.05 1.41
C CYS A 192 -5.38 22.22 1.14
N LYS A 193 -4.74 22.73 2.19
CA LYS A 193 -3.81 23.88 2.14
C LYS A 193 -2.38 23.53 2.54
N TYR A 194 -2.20 22.39 3.20
CA TYR A 194 -0.93 21.96 3.76
C TYR A 194 -0.51 20.65 3.12
N TYR A 195 0.72 20.62 2.61
CA TYR A 195 1.37 19.42 2.09
C TYR A 195 2.73 19.30 2.78
N LEU A 196 2.82 18.38 3.75
CA LEU A 196 4.05 18.12 4.48
C LEU A 196 4.77 16.94 3.83
N LYS A 197 5.82 17.28 3.08
CA LYS A 197 6.69 16.30 2.40
C LYS A 197 7.80 15.75 3.28
N ASP A 198 8.28 16.54 4.23
CA ASP A 198 9.44 16.20 5.04
C ASP A 198 9.18 16.52 6.52
N PRO A 199 9.42 15.58 7.44
CA PRO A 199 9.76 14.17 7.15
C PRO A 199 8.52 13.37 6.72
N TYR A 200 8.65 12.59 5.64
CA TYR A 200 7.67 11.54 5.35
C TYR A 200 7.57 10.55 6.51
N MET A 201 6.35 10.17 6.87
CA MET A 201 6.11 9.16 7.91
C MET A 201 6.39 7.75 7.37
N VAL A 202 6.13 7.50 6.09
CA VAL A 202 6.44 6.22 5.43
C VAL A 202 7.23 6.51 4.16
N ASN A 203 8.46 6.01 4.05
CA ASN A 203 9.38 6.35 2.95
C ASN A 203 10.46 5.30 2.63
N PRO A 204 10.27 4.49 1.57
CA PRO A 204 9.01 4.22 0.87
C PRO A 204 8.06 3.39 1.76
N ASN A 205 6.90 2.97 1.28
CA ASN A 205 6.24 1.77 1.80
C ASN A 205 6.59 0.58 0.89
N THR A 206 6.14 -0.62 1.24
CA THR A 206 6.26 -1.78 0.35
C THR A 206 4.91 -2.44 0.12
N ASP A 207 4.66 -2.82 -1.13
CA ASP A 207 3.60 -3.74 -1.51
C ASP A 207 4.24 -5.09 -1.89
N TYR A 208 3.42 -6.12 -2.09
CA TYR A 208 3.87 -7.44 -2.46
C TYR A 208 3.09 -8.03 -3.63
N ILE A 209 3.75 -8.94 -4.35
CA ILE A 209 3.10 -9.85 -5.30
C ILE A 209 3.01 -11.22 -4.63
N GLY A 210 1.78 -11.66 -4.37
CA GLY A 210 1.46 -12.98 -3.84
C GLY A 210 0.86 -13.87 -4.92
N VAL A 211 1.17 -15.17 -4.88
CA VAL A 211 0.53 -16.17 -5.74
C VAL A 211 0.03 -17.31 -4.87
N ASN A 212 -1.17 -17.79 -5.13
CA ASN A 212 -1.67 -19.01 -4.48
C ASN A 212 -0.71 -20.17 -4.75
N MET A 213 -0.31 -20.91 -3.70
CA MET A 213 0.74 -21.92 -3.80
C MET A 213 0.31 -23.09 -4.71
N ASP A 214 -0.96 -23.50 -4.66
CA ASP A 214 -1.47 -24.58 -5.50
C ASP A 214 -1.49 -24.18 -6.98
N ALA A 215 -1.94 -22.96 -7.28
CA ALA A 215 -1.87 -22.39 -8.62
C ALA A 215 -0.42 -22.34 -9.13
N TRP A 216 0.52 -21.88 -8.30
CA TRP A 216 1.94 -21.86 -8.65
C TRP A 216 2.49 -23.27 -8.93
N ASN A 217 2.16 -24.24 -8.08
CA ASN A 217 2.65 -25.61 -8.20
C ASN A 217 2.03 -26.37 -9.39
N SER A 218 0.90 -25.90 -9.92
CA SER A 218 0.28 -26.45 -11.14
C SER A 218 0.98 -26.01 -12.43
N LEU A 219 1.86 -25.00 -12.36
CA LEU A 219 2.58 -24.51 -13.53
C LEU A 219 3.60 -25.56 -14.04
N PRO A 220 3.76 -25.70 -15.37
CA PRO A 220 4.77 -26.58 -15.93
C PRO A 220 6.19 -26.07 -15.61
N SER A 221 7.10 -27.00 -15.33
CA SER A 221 8.53 -26.75 -15.09
C SER A 221 9.26 -26.15 -16.28
#